data_AF-A0A564ZJ28-F1
#
_entry.id   AF-A0A564ZJ28-F1
#
_cell.length_a   1.000
_cell.length_b   1.000
_cell.length_c   1.000
_cell.angle_alpha   90.00
_cell.angle_beta   90.00
_cell.angle_gamma   90.00
#
_symmetry.space_group_name_H-M   'P 1'
#
loop_
_entity.id
_entity.type
_entity.pdbx_description
1 polymer ?
#
loop_
_entity_poly.entity_id
_entity_poly.type
_entity_poly.pdbx_seq_one_letter_code
_entity_poly.pdbx_strand_id
1 'polypeptide(L)'
;MPKPDMKNLHVPLPQPLYRRLRAEAKRAQRPATALAREAIDLWVAQQYRAAVHDAIASYARNVAGTSDDLDADMEAASVEHVVNAGEAPERAGDQ
;
A
#
# COMPACT_ATOMS: atom_id res chain seq x y z
N MET A 1 -21.53 -27.33 1.73
CA MET A 1 -20.83 -26.02 1.76
C MET A 1 -21.89 -24.93 1.77
N PRO A 2 -21.88 -24.00 2.74
CA PRO A 2 -22.84 -22.89 2.74
C PRO A 2 -22.64 -22.05 1.48
N LYS A 3 -23.74 -21.66 0.81
CA LYS A 3 -23.67 -20.75 -0.33
C LYS A 3 -23.19 -19.39 0.16
N PRO A 4 -22.25 -18.73 -0.53
CA PRO A 4 -21.91 -17.34 -0.22
C PRO A 4 -23.17 -16.47 -0.39
N ASP A 5 -23.39 -15.56 0.55
CA ASP A 5 -24.50 -14.59 0.50
C ASP A 5 -24.16 -13.53 -0.57
N MET A 6 -24.60 -13.79 -1.80
CA MET A 6 -24.32 -12.94 -2.96
C MET A 6 -25.51 -12.03 -3.24
N LYS A 7 -25.28 -10.71 -3.19
CA LYS A 7 -26.26 -9.70 -3.61
C LYS A 7 -26.02 -9.31 -5.07
N ASN A 8 -27.10 -9.22 -5.84
CA ASN A 8 -27.02 -8.83 -7.25
C ASN A 8 -26.90 -7.29 -7.37
N LEU A 9 -25.88 -6.84 -8.09
CA LEU A 9 -25.70 -5.44 -8.47
C LEU A 9 -25.85 -5.32 -9.99
N HIS A 10 -26.82 -4.53 -10.44
CA HIS A 10 -27.04 -4.30 -11.87
C HIS A 10 -26.22 -3.09 -12.34
N VAL A 11 -25.17 -3.34 -13.11
CA VAL A 11 -24.27 -2.30 -13.63
C VAL A 11 -24.25 -2.36 -15.15
N PRO A 12 -24.97 -1.44 -15.84
CA PRO A 12 -24.85 -1.31 -17.29
C PRO A 12 -23.41 -0.93 -17.67
N LEU A 13 -22.79 -1.73 -18.56
CA LEU A 13 -21.44 -1.45 -19.04
C LEU A 13 -21.52 -0.77 -20.41
N PRO A 14 -20.70 0.27 -20.66
CA PRO A 14 -20.51 0.79 -22.02
C PRO A 14 -20.06 -0.33 -22.96
N GLN A 15 -20.59 -0.34 -24.19
CA GLN A 15 -20.32 -1.39 -25.17
C GLN A 15 -18.83 -1.72 -25.37
N PRO A 16 -17.89 -0.74 -25.39
CA PRO A 16 -16.46 -1.03 -25.49
C PRO A 16 -15.93 -1.81 -24.28
N LEU A 17 -16.37 -1.45 -23.06
CA LEU A 17 -15.96 -2.14 -21.84
C LEU A 17 -16.51 -3.56 -21.79
N TYR A 18 -17.79 -3.74 -22.14
CA TYR A 18 -18.42 -5.04 -22.24
C TYR A 18 -17.64 -5.99 -23.18
N ARG A 19 -17.27 -5.51 -24.37
CA ARG A 19 -16.51 -6.29 -25.36
C ARG A 19 -15.14 -6.69 -24.84
N ARG A 20 -14.40 -5.77 -24.22
CA ARG A 20 -13.08 -6.06 -23.63
C ARG A 20 -13.18 -7.10 -22.52
N LEU A 21 -14.12 -6.92 -21.58
CA LEU A 21 -14.34 -7.88 -20.49
C LEU A 21 -14.70 -9.27 -21.02
N ARG A 22 -15.56 -9.36 -22.04
CA ARG A 22 -15.93 -10.63 -22.68
C ARG A 22 -14.75 -11.29 -23.40
N ALA A 23 -13.91 -10.51 -24.09
CA ALA A 23 -12.72 -11.02 -24.75
C ALA A 23 -11.73 -11.60 -23.73
N GLU A 24 -11.50 -10.89 -22.63
CA GLU A 24 -10.64 -11.34 -21.53
C GLU A 24 -11.17 -12.59 -20.84
N ALA A 25 -12.47 -12.64 -20.57
CA ALA A 25 -13.15 -13.81 -20.04
C ALA A 25 -12.95 -15.04 -20.94
N LYS A 26 -13.08 -14.86 -22.26
CA LYS A 26 -12.85 -15.92 -23.24
C LYS A 26 -11.39 -16.37 -23.23
N ARG A 27 -10.44 -15.43 -23.24
CA ARG A 27 -9.00 -15.71 -23.21
C ARG A 27 -8.58 -16.47 -21.96
N ALA A 28 -9.10 -16.05 -20.80
CA ALA A 28 -8.84 -16.69 -19.52
C ALA A 28 -9.66 -17.96 -19.26
N GLN A 29 -10.59 -18.32 -20.15
CA GLN A 29 -11.55 -19.41 -19.98
C GLN A 29 -12.35 -19.32 -18.66
N ARG A 30 -12.67 -18.09 -18.23
CA ARG A 30 -13.38 -17.80 -16.98
C ARG A 30 -14.68 -17.05 -17.26
N PRO A 31 -15.72 -17.17 -16.42
CA PRO A 31 -16.92 -16.35 -16.56
C PRO A 31 -16.60 -14.85 -16.46
N ALA A 32 -17.19 -14.05 -17.34
CA ALA A 32 -16.97 -12.60 -17.35
C ALA A 32 -17.38 -11.92 -16.03
N THR A 33 -18.40 -12.47 -15.37
CA THR A 33 -18.85 -12.03 -14.04
C THR A 33 -17.84 -12.34 -12.93
N ALA A 34 -17.05 -13.41 -13.07
CA ALA A 34 -15.98 -13.72 -12.12
C ALA A 34 -14.84 -12.71 -12.24
N LEU A 35 -14.41 -12.41 -13.47
CA LEU A 35 -13.41 -11.37 -13.73
C LEU A 35 -13.89 -9.97 -13.28
N ALA A 36 -15.16 -9.64 -13.53
CA ALA A 36 -15.72 -8.37 -13.08
C ALA A 36 -15.69 -8.24 -11.56
N ARG A 37 -16.11 -9.28 -10.82
CA ARG A 37 -16.07 -9.27 -9.35
C ARG A 37 -14.64 -9.14 -8.83
N GLU A 38 -13.70 -9.87 -9.39
CA GLU A 38 -12.28 -9.78 -9.02
C GLU A 38 -11.71 -8.39 -9.30
N ALA A 39 -11.98 -7.81 -10.46
CA ALA A 39 -11.52 -6.46 -10.79
C ALA A 39 -12.10 -5.40 -9.84
N ILE A 40 -13.37 -5.53 -9.47
CA ILE A 40 -14.02 -4.63 -8.50
C ILE A 40 -13.38 -4.79 -7.12
N ASP A 41 -13.18 -6.03 -6.65
CA ASP A 41 -12.57 -6.32 -5.35
C ASP A 41 -11.15 -5.75 -5.25
N LEU A 42 -10.32 -5.98 -6.27
CA LEU A 42 -8.96 -5.44 -6.35
C LEU A 42 -8.96 -3.91 -6.34
N TRP A 43 -9.85 -3.28 -7.10
CA TRP A 43 -9.94 -1.82 -7.16
C TRP A 43 -10.37 -1.24 -5.80
N VAL A 44 -11.39 -1.80 -5.16
CA VAL A 44 -11.85 -1.33 -3.83
C VAL A 44 -10.74 -1.50 -2.79
N ALA A 45 -10.05 -2.64 -2.78
CA ALA A 45 -8.92 -2.87 -1.88
C ALA A 45 -7.78 -1.87 -2.10
N GLN A 46 -7.48 -1.52 -3.36
CA GLN A 46 -6.49 -0.52 -3.70
C GLN A 46 -6.89 0.87 -3.21
N GLN A 47 -8.15 1.27 -3.42
CA GLN A 47 -8.66 2.56 -2.92
C GLN A 47 -8.56 2.66 -1.40
N TYR A 48 -8.88 1.57 -0.69
CA TYR A 48 -8.74 1.53 0.77
C TYR A 48 -7.28 1.69 1.22
N ARG A 49 -6.35 0.96 0.59
CA ARG A 49 -4.92 1.07 0.89
C ARG A 49 -4.38 2.47 0.65
N ALA A 50 -4.78 3.12 -0.44
CA ALA A 50 -4.41 4.50 -0.73
C ALA A 50 -4.94 5.46 0.35
N ALA A 51 -6.21 5.33 0.74
CA ALA A 51 -6.80 6.17 1.78
C ALA A 51 -6.10 6.00 3.14
N VAL A 52 -5.76 4.77 3.52
CA VAL A 52 -5.01 4.50 4.76
C VAL A 52 -3.62 5.12 4.70
N HIS A 53 -2.91 4.94 3.59
CA HIS A 53 -1.60 5.54 3.39
C HIS A 53 -1.65 7.07 3.51
N ASP A 54 -2.62 7.71 2.86
CA ASP A 54 -2.79 9.17 2.89
C ASP A 54 -3.12 9.67 4.31
N ALA A 55 -3.94 8.93 5.06
CA ALA A 55 -4.25 9.25 6.44
C ALA A 55 -2.99 9.17 7.33
N ILE A 56 -2.20 8.10 7.20
CA ILE A 56 -0.93 7.94 7.94
C ILE A 56 0.05 9.06 7.57
N ALA A 57 0.23 9.32 6.28
CA ALA A 57 1.13 10.37 5.81
C ALA A 57 0.68 11.76 6.27
N SER A 58 -0.64 12.01 6.35
CA SER A 58 -1.17 13.25 6.92
C SER A 58 -0.93 13.36 8.41
N TYR A 59 -1.14 12.29 9.16
CA TYR A 59 -0.85 12.27 10.58
C TYR A 59 0.63 12.53 10.84
N ALA A 60 1.53 11.77 10.20
CA ALA A 60 2.97 11.93 10.32
C ALA A 60 3.44 13.36 10.01
N ARG A 61 2.93 13.98 8.93
CA ARG A 61 3.22 15.40 8.62
C ARG A 61 2.76 16.37 9.69
N ASN A 62 1.65 16.06 10.37
CA ASN A 62 1.12 16.92 11.42
C ASN A 62 1.89 16.78 12.74
N VAL A 63 2.42 15.58 13.03
CA VAL A 63 3.16 15.31 14.27
C VAL A 63 4.68 15.40 14.13
N ALA A 64 5.20 15.59 12.92
CA ALA A 64 6.63 15.72 12.67
C ALA A 64 7.29 16.78 13.57
N GLY A 65 8.36 16.41 14.25
CA GLY A 65 9.08 17.25 15.21
C GLY A 65 8.35 17.47 16.55
N THR A 66 7.25 16.77 16.80
CA THR A 66 6.60 16.75 18.12
C THR A 66 7.02 15.52 18.92
N SER A 67 6.63 15.42 20.19
CA SER A 67 6.91 14.26 21.04
C SER A 67 6.32 12.94 20.50
N ASP A 68 5.32 13.01 19.62
CA ASP A 68 4.73 11.82 18.97
C ASP A 68 5.61 11.30 17.81
N ASP A 69 6.55 12.11 17.32
CA ASP A 69 7.50 11.77 16.24
C ASP A 69 8.91 11.48 16.79
N LEU A 70 9.30 12.17 17.87
CA LEU A 70 10.62 12.07 18.47
C LEU A 70 10.63 11.08 19.66
N ASP A 71 11.32 9.96 19.49
CA ASP A 71 11.57 8.98 20.56
C ASP A 71 12.91 9.31 21.24
N ALA A 72 12.85 9.79 22.49
CA ALA A 72 14.00 10.25 23.25
C ALA A 72 15.06 9.16 23.49
N ASP A 73 14.64 7.90 23.64
CA ASP A 73 15.58 6.78 23.83
C ASP A 73 16.31 6.48 22.51
N MET A 74 15.58 6.57 21.38
CA MET A 74 16.16 6.42 20.05
C MET A 74 17.10 7.58 19.69
N GLU A 75 16.76 8.82 20.06
CA GLU A 75 17.64 9.98 19.89
C GLU A 75 18.94 9.82 20.69
N ALA A 76 18.84 9.44 21.96
CA ALA A 76 20.00 9.20 22.82
C ALA A 76 20.93 8.12 22.26
N ALA A 77 20.35 6.99 21.83
CA ALA A 77 21.11 5.91 21.19
C ALA A 77 21.76 6.35 19.86
N SER A 78 21.09 7.21 19.09
CA SER A 78 21.63 7.74 17.82
C SER A 78 22.82 8.66 18.06
N VAL A 79 22.75 9.53 19.08
CA VAL A 79 23.87 10.39 19.50
C VAL A 79 25.05 9.54 19.96
N GLU A 80 24.81 8.53 20.80
CA GLU A 80 25.85 7.60 21.26
C GLU A 80 26.53 6.90 20.06
N HIS A 81 25.75 6.41 19.09
CA HIS A 81 26.29 5.78 17.89
C HIS A 81 27.18 6.72 17.07
N VAL A 82 26.74 7.96 16.84
CA VAL A 82 27.51 8.96 16.06
C VAL A 82 28.81 9.32 16.78
N VAL A 83 28.77 9.49 18.10
CA VAL A 83 29.96 9.77 18.92
C VAL A 83 30.94 8.60 18.85
N ASN A 84 30.47 7.38 19.09
CA ASN A 84 31.30 6.18 19.04
C ASN A 84 31.86 5.90 17.62
N ALA A 85 31.10 6.25 16.57
CA ALA A 85 31.55 6.12 15.18
C ALA A 85 32.56 7.20 14.77
N GLY A 86 32.48 8.40 15.35
CA GLY A 86 33.47 9.47 15.19
C GLY A 86 34.77 9.23 15.96
N GLU A 87 34.74 8.39 16.99
CA GLU A 87 35.92 7.93 17.74
C GLU A 87 36.67 6.77 17.05
N ALA A 88 36.10 6.17 15.99
CA ALA A 88 36.86 5.30 15.10
C ALA A 88 37.82 6.18 14.27
N PRO A 89 39.15 5.94 14.32
CA PRO A 89 40.13 6.87 13.77
C PRO A 89 39.93 7.06 12.27
N GLU A 90 40.06 8.31 11.84
CA GLU A 90 40.26 8.70 10.45
C GLU A 90 41.23 7.73 9.78
N ARG A 91 40.82 7.24 8.60
CA ARG A 91 41.63 6.69 7.52
C ARG A 91 43.11 6.50 7.91
N ALA A 92 43.50 5.25 8.10
CA ALA A 92 44.90 4.86 7.91
C ALA A 92 45.31 5.30 6.50
N GLY A 93 45.91 6.49 6.42
CA GLY A 93 46.69 6.94 5.28
C GLY A 93 47.93 6.06 5.16
N ASP A 94 48.26 5.81 3.90
CA ASP A 94 49.58 5.48 3.36
C ASP A 94 50.43 4.44 4.10
N GLN A 95 50.50 3.24 3.50
CA GLN A 95 51.76 2.56 3.21
C GLN A 95 51.68 1.88 1.83
#